data_AF-A0AAW4UZY9-F1
#
_entry.id   AF-A0AAW4UZY9-F1
#
_cell.length_a   1.000
_cell.length_b   1.000
_cell.length_c   1.000
_cell.angle_alpha   90.00
_cell.angle_beta   90.00
_cell.angle_gamma   90.00
#
_symmetry.space_group_name_H-M   'P 1'
#
loop_
_entity.id
_entity.type
_entity.pdbx_description
1 polymer ?
#
loop_
_entity_poly.entity_id
_entity_poly.type
_entity_poly.pdbx_seq_one_letter_code
_entity_poly.pdbx_strand_id
1 'polypeptide(L)'
;MGLFKKIKDIFSNDKGKETNTQETVSLPSSINVPQQFTKQPLVMPGVTDVIKARSYLKANDTEQTKCQYESAVQKGYSLNLEPYNWLLRHYTSKEQWSDAKRVLLLVPAKFSQDALVVEFREVIRQREDKLPKQANLHRNITTKDTLANRYKSLIAQLPEFDFYTSGNDTLFSEDAPACRQIEDIISHIENELRKAKVAEKSKDYITATNIYEELIANGYWKPEPYNRLLYIYDKAGLTNGVKELLVLAISFFENQQKKQKQELLRLADKYKSRAYAEAKINQGKTVAYFDGFFEIYMPFPDIDVWKRILADTTA
;
A
#
# COMPACT_ATOMS: atom_id res chain seq x y z
N MET A 1 3.28 -7.26 12.91
CA MET A 1 2.40 -6.14 12.47
C MET A 1 2.41 -6.14 10.94
N GLY A 2 1.25 -6.19 10.30
CA GLY A 2 1.18 -6.29 8.83
C GLY A 2 1.60 -5.01 8.12
N LEU A 3 2.19 -5.16 6.93
CA LEU A 3 2.63 -4.08 6.02
C LEU A 3 1.51 -3.04 5.81
N PHE A 4 0.25 -3.49 5.70
CA PHE A 4 -0.93 -2.62 5.62
C PHE A 4 -1.10 -1.65 6.79
N LYS A 5 -0.81 -2.07 8.03
CA LYS A 5 -0.90 -1.16 9.20
C LYS A 5 0.16 -0.07 9.09
N LYS A 6 1.37 -0.41 8.66
CA LYS A 6 2.45 0.56 8.39
C LYS A 6 2.09 1.52 7.25
N ILE A 7 1.56 1.02 6.12
CA ILE A 7 1.15 1.86 4.99
C ILE A 7 0.08 2.87 5.43
N LYS A 8 -0.98 2.39 6.11
CA LYS A 8 -2.05 3.26 6.61
C LYS A 8 -1.56 4.27 7.65
N ASP A 9 -0.69 3.85 8.56
CA ASP A 9 -0.14 4.72 9.61
C ASP A 9 0.84 5.76 9.01
N ILE A 10 1.62 5.43 7.99
CA ILE A 10 2.53 6.36 7.31
C ILE A 10 1.77 7.45 6.52
N PHE A 11 0.63 7.11 5.91
CA PHE A 11 -0.22 8.09 5.22
C PHE A 11 -1.14 8.89 6.16
N SER A 12 -1.23 8.51 7.45
CA SER A 12 -2.12 9.16 8.43
C SER A 12 -1.38 9.92 9.54
N ASN A 13 -0.11 9.61 9.81
CA ASN A 13 0.66 10.19 10.91
C ASN A 13 1.69 11.20 10.42
N ASP A 14 1.21 12.41 10.14
CA ASP A 14 2.02 13.62 10.20
C ASP A 14 1.67 14.40 11.49
N LYS A 15 1.82 13.73 12.65
CA LYS A 15 1.93 14.36 13.98
C LYS A 15 2.76 13.46 14.89
N GLY A 16 3.94 13.95 15.27
CA GLY A 16 4.94 13.19 16.01
C GLY A 16 4.57 12.82 17.44
N LYS A 17 5.25 11.80 17.96
CA LYS A 17 6.12 11.93 19.14
C LYS A 17 6.91 10.64 19.42
N GLU A 18 8.21 10.87 19.55
CA GLU A 18 9.23 10.30 20.44
C GLU A 18 8.96 8.98 21.18
N THR A 19 9.90 8.06 20.92
CA THR A 19 10.19 6.81 21.60
C THR A 19 10.84 7.03 22.97
N ASN A 20 10.41 6.27 23.98
CA ASN A 20 11.16 6.08 25.22
C ASN A 20 11.80 4.69 25.22
N THR A 21 13.13 4.66 25.21
CA THR A 21 13.99 3.47 25.33
C THR A 21 14.40 3.34 26.80
N GLN A 22 14.24 2.17 27.40
CA GLN A 22 15.12 1.74 28.49
C GLN A 22 15.36 0.23 28.40
N GLU A 23 16.59 -0.10 28.05
CA GLU A 23 17.22 -1.40 28.19
C GLU A 23 17.45 -1.69 29.69
N THR A 24 17.32 -2.96 30.08
CA THR A 24 18.17 -3.51 31.14
C THR A 24 18.63 -4.91 30.75
N VAL A 25 19.95 -5.01 30.61
CA VAL A 25 20.74 -6.23 30.47
C VAL A 25 21.00 -6.81 31.85
N SER A 26 20.92 -8.13 32.01
CA SER A 26 21.66 -8.86 33.05
C SER A 26 21.93 -10.30 32.60
N LEU A 27 23.21 -10.69 32.68
CA LEU A 27 23.82 -11.97 32.32
C LEU A 27 23.72 -13.01 33.47
N PRO A 28 24.06 -14.29 33.24
CA PRO A 28 23.49 -15.44 33.94
C PRO A 28 24.36 -15.95 35.09
N SER A 29 23.74 -16.67 36.02
CA SER A 29 24.42 -17.52 36.99
C SER A 29 23.90 -18.95 36.92
N SER A 30 24.81 -19.83 36.51
CA SER A 30 24.69 -21.28 36.45
C SER A 30 24.55 -21.88 37.85
N ILE A 31 23.57 -22.79 38.05
CA ILE A 31 23.69 -23.88 39.01
C ILE A 31 23.08 -25.14 38.38
N ASN A 32 23.89 -26.19 38.34
CA ASN A 32 23.63 -27.48 37.74
C ASN A 32 23.40 -28.50 38.86
N VAL A 33 22.19 -29.06 39.01
CA VAL A 33 21.93 -30.35 39.70
C VAL A 33 20.54 -30.89 39.26
N PRO A 34 20.23 -32.20 39.44
CA PRO A 34 20.30 -33.24 38.44
C PRO A 34 18.92 -33.64 37.87
N GLN A 35 18.94 -34.30 36.72
CA GLN A 35 17.78 -34.92 36.07
C GLN A 35 17.05 -35.90 37.00
N GLN A 36 15.92 -35.48 37.55
CA GLN A 36 14.86 -36.39 37.95
C GLN A 36 13.92 -36.58 36.75
N PHE A 37 13.89 -37.80 36.23
CA PHE A 37 12.82 -38.28 35.35
C PHE A 37 11.50 -38.29 36.13
N THR A 38 10.86 -37.13 36.21
CA THR A 38 9.45 -37.05 36.53
C THR A 38 8.68 -37.32 35.24
N LYS A 39 7.82 -38.35 35.25
CA LYS A 39 6.81 -38.53 34.21
C LYS A 39 5.99 -37.24 34.17
N GLN A 40 6.30 -36.36 33.21
CA GLN A 40 5.46 -35.21 32.94
C GLN A 40 4.04 -35.73 32.68
N PRO A 41 3.00 -35.18 33.32
CA PRO A 41 1.64 -35.43 32.90
C PRO A 41 1.58 -35.13 31.41
N LEU A 42 0.87 -35.95 30.62
CA LEU A 42 0.52 -35.60 29.25
C LEU A 42 -0.40 -34.35 29.31
N VAL A 43 0.19 -33.17 29.50
CA VAL A 43 -0.53 -31.91 29.43
C VAL A 43 -0.76 -31.68 27.96
N MET A 44 -2.01 -31.90 27.53
CA MET A 44 -2.37 -31.68 26.14
C MET A 44 -2.02 -30.24 25.73
N PRO A 45 -1.43 -30.06 24.53
CA PRO A 45 -0.97 -28.76 24.10
C PRO A 45 -2.08 -27.69 24.12
N GLY A 46 -1.75 -26.50 24.62
CA GLY A 46 -2.64 -25.33 24.59
C GLY A 46 -3.83 -25.35 25.55
N VAL A 47 -4.03 -26.40 26.35
CA VAL A 47 -5.20 -26.49 27.27
C VAL A 47 -5.19 -25.37 28.32
N THR A 48 -4.03 -25.10 28.93
CA THR A 48 -3.90 -24.02 29.92
C THR A 48 -4.20 -22.65 29.30
N ASP A 49 -3.77 -22.42 28.06
CA ASP A 49 -4.02 -21.18 27.32
C ASP A 49 -5.52 -21.01 27.05
N VAL A 50 -6.24 -22.07 26.65
CA VAL A 50 -7.71 -22.01 26.47
C VAL A 50 -8.44 -21.71 27.78
N ILE A 51 -8.00 -22.29 28.90
CA ILE A 51 -8.59 -22.00 30.21
C ILE A 51 -8.41 -20.51 30.56
N LYS A 52 -7.20 -19.96 30.36
CA LYS A 52 -6.93 -18.53 30.56
C LYS A 52 -7.77 -17.67 29.63
N ALA A 53 -7.87 -18.03 28.36
CA ALA A 53 -8.65 -17.30 27.37
C ALA A 53 -10.13 -17.19 27.78
N ARG A 54 -10.74 -18.28 28.27
CA ARG A 54 -12.13 -18.26 28.78
C ARG A 54 -12.31 -17.34 29.98
N SER A 55 -11.33 -17.25 30.87
CA SER A 55 -11.35 -16.31 31.99
C SER A 55 -11.30 -14.86 31.50
N TYR A 56 -10.42 -14.54 30.55
CA TYR A 56 -10.36 -13.21 29.93
C TYR A 56 -11.62 -12.86 29.15
N LEU A 57 -12.22 -13.84 28.47
CA LEU A 57 -13.47 -13.64 27.74
C LEU A 57 -14.62 -13.25 28.67
N LYS A 58 -14.71 -13.88 29.86
CA LYS A 58 -15.67 -13.49 30.92
C LYS A 58 -15.41 -12.08 31.46
N ALA A 59 -14.16 -11.64 31.46
CA ALA A 59 -13.77 -10.29 31.85
C ALA A 59 -13.91 -9.27 30.71
N ASN A 60 -14.44 -9.66 29.53
CA ASN A 60 -14.52 -8.85 28.31
C ASN A 60 -13.16 -8.33 27.80
N ASP A 61 -12.04 -8.95 28.19
CA ASP A 61 -10.71 -8.60 27.69
C ASP A 61 -10.44 -9.32 26.36
N THR A 62 -10.82 -8.67 25.27
CA THR A 62 -10.75 -9.23 23.92
C THR A 62 -9.29 -9.43 23.45
N GLU A 63 -8.38 -8.54 23.83
CA GLU A 63 -6.99 -8.62 23.38
C GLU A 63 -6.24 -9.74 24.11
N GLN A 64 -6.42 -9.88 25.43
CA GLN A 64 -5.85 -11.02 26.15
C GLN A 64 -6.47 -12.34 25.72
N THR A 65 -7.80 -12.38 25.50
CA THR A 65 -8.48 -13.56 24.96
C THR A 65 -7.85 -14.00 23.62
N LYS A 66 -7.66 -13.04 22.70
CA LYS A 66 -7.03 -13.29 21.40
C LYS A 66 -5.61 -13.85 21.57
N CYS A 67 -4.77 -13.21 22.37
CA CYS A 67 -3.39 -13.66 22.61
C CYS A 67 -3.33 -15.10 23.16
N GLN A 68 -4.19 -15.44 24.12
CA GLN A 68 -4.24 -16.79 24.68
C GLN A 68 -4.76 -17.83 23.67
N TYR A 69 -5.78 -17.50 22.87
CA TYR A 69 -6.24 -18.41 21.82
C TYR A 69 -5.23 -18.58 20.68
N GLU A 70 -4.53 -17.52 20.27
CA GLU A 70 -3.43 -17.62 19.29
C GLU A 70 -2.34 -18.57 19.80
N SER A 71 -1.94 -18.42 21.07
CA SER A 71 -0.98 -19.32 21.74
C SER A 71 -1.47 -20.77 21.75
N ALA A 72 -2.74 -21.01 22.12
CA ALA A 72 -3.32 -22.35 22.16
C ALA A 72 -3.31 -23.04 20.79
N VAL A 73 -3.75 -22.33 19.75
CA VAL A 73 -3.80 -22.83 18.38
C VAL A 73 -2.40 -23.10 17.84
N GLN A 74 -1.44 -22.21 18.08
CA GLN A 74 -0.05 -22.40 17.67
C GLN A 74 0.61 -23.61 18.34
N LYS A 75 0.23 -23.93 19.58
CA LYS A 75 0.67 -25.13 20.30
C LYS A 75 0.00 -26.42 19.80
N GLY A 76 -0.97 -26.34 18.89
CA GLY A 76 -1.67 -27.52 18.34
C GLY A 76 -2.83 -28.01 19.21
N TYR A 77 -3.51 -27.11 19.94
CA TYR A 77 -4.70 -27.46 20.70
C TYR A 77 -5.75 -28.16 19.83
N SER A 78 -6.23 -29.33 20.23
CA SER A 78 -7.07 -30.17 19.36
C SER A 78 -8.31 -30.74 20.02
N LEU A 79 -8.67 -30.30 21.22
CA LEU A 79 -9.82 -30.87 21.95
C LEU A 79 -11.17 -30.47 21.35
N ASN A 80 -11.32 -29.20 21.00
CA ASN A 80 -12.54 -28.66 20.41
C ASN A 80 -12.23 -27.47 19.48
N LEU A 81 -13.26 -26.97 18.81
CA LEU A 81 -13.16 -25.89 17.83
C LEU A 81 -13.23 -24.48 18.40
N GLU A 82 -13.48 -24.32 19.71
CA GLU A 82 -13.70 -23.01 20.33
C GLU A 82 -12.62 -21.95 20.01
N PRO A 83 -11.31 -22.20 20.23
CA PRO A 83 -10.30 -21.18 19.97
C PRO A 83 -10.20 -20.84 18.48
N TYR A 84 -10.36 -21.84 17.59
CA TYR A 84 -10.37 -21.64 16.15
C TYR A 84 -11.55 -20.80 15.70
N ASN A 85 -12.77 -21.19 16.07
CA ASN A 85 -13.98 -20.49 15.68
C ASN A 85 -14.02 -19.05 16.22
N TRP A 86 -13.53 -18.84 17.45
CA TRP A 86 -13.42 -17.51 18.02
C TRP A 86 -12.43 -16.64 17.23
N LEU A 87 -11.23 -17.14 16.95
CA LEU A 87 -10.22 -16.41 16.19
C LEU A 87 -10.66 -16.15 14.75
N LEU A 88 -11.32 -17.11 14.10
CA LEU A 88 -11.86 -16.93 12.75
C LEU A 88 -12.88 -15.80 12.72
N ARG A 89 -13.85 -15.78 13.65
CA ARG A 89 -14.82 -14.67 13.79
C ARG A 89 -14.12 -13.34 14.09
N HIS A 90 -13.14 -13.35 14.99
CA HIS A 90 -12.38 -12.16 15.36
C HIS A 90 -11.66 -11.55 14.15
N TYR A 91 -10.89 -12.36 13.43
CA TYR A 91 -10.10 -11.89 12.30
C TYR A 91 -10.97 -11.52 11.10
N THR A 92 -11.99 -12.31 10.78
CA THR A 92 -12.91 -11.99 9.66
C THR A 92 -13.68 -10.70 9.91
N SER A 93 -14.19 -10.46 11.12
CA SER A 93 -14.88 -9.21 11.46
C SER A 93 -13.97 -7.97 11.39
N LYS A 94 -12.67 -8.13 11.68
CA LYS A 94 -11.65 -7.06 11.55
C LYS A 94 -11.00 -6.98 10.17
N GLU A 95 -11.48 -7.75 9.20
CA GLU A 95 -10.87 -7.89 7.87
C GLU A 95 -9.37 -8.30 7.89
N GLN A 96 -8.94 -9.10 8.86
CA GLN A 96 -7.59 -9.65 9.00
C GLN A 96 -7.48 -11.04 8.36
N TRP A 97 -7.66 -11.10 7.04
CA TRP A 97 -7.88 -12.38 6.33
C TRP A 97 -6.64 -13.27 6.24
N SER A 98 -5.43 -12.69 6.23
CA SER A 98 -4.20 -13.49 6.31
C SER A 98 -4.11 -14.25 7.64
N ASP A 99 -4.49 -13.60 8.74
CA ASP A 99 -4.53 -14.25 10.06
C ASP A 99 -5.65 -15.28 10.13
N ALA A 100 -6.83 -14.98 9.58
CA ALA A 100 -7.92 -15.95 9.47
C ALA A 100 -7.50 -17.20 8.67
N LYS A 101 -6.81 -17.03 7.55
CA LYS A 101 -6.26 -18.13 6.73
C LYS A 101 -5.24 -18.96 7.52
N ARG A 102 -4.32 -18.30 8.23
CA ARG A 102 -3.36 -18.97 9.10
C ARG A 102 -4.06 -19.83 10.16
N VAL A 103 -5.10 -19.31 10.80
CA VAL A 103 -5.90 -20.09 11.76
C VAL A 103 -6.58 -21.28 11.09
N LEU A 104 -7.17 -21.11 9.90
CA LEU A 104 -7.79 -22.23 9.16
C LEU A 104 -6.80 -23.35 8.84
N LEU A 105 -5.55 -23.02 8.52
CA LEU A 105 -4.49 -24.01 8.25
C LEU A 105 -4.11 -24.81 9.49
N LEU A 106 -4.31 -24.24 10.69
CA LEU A 106 -4.01 -24.89 11.96
C LEU A 106 -5.19 -25.72 12.51
N VAL A 107 -6.37 -25.66 11.88
CA VAL A 107 -7.53 -26.46 12.30
C VAL A 107 -7.20 -27.95 12.18
N PRO A 108 -7.34 -28.75 13.26
CA PRO A 108 -7.11 -30.19 13.21
C PRO A 108 -7.97 -30.88 12.15
N ALA A 109 -7.38 -31.84 11.43
CA ALA A 109 -8.04 -32.53 10.31
C ALA A 109 -9.39 -33.17 10.69
N LYS A 110 -9.54 -33.67 11.91
CA LYS A 110 -10.81 -34.24 12.40
C LYS A 110 -11.98 -33.23 12.43
N PHE A 111 -11.68 -31.94 12.36
CA PHE A 111 -12.67 -30.87 12.32
C PHE A 111 -12.80 -30.23 10.93
N SER A 112 -12.15 -30.76 9.89
CA SER A 112 -12.13 -30.12 8.56
C SER A 112 -13.50 -30.05 7.88
N GLN A 113 -14.42 -30.95 8.25
CA GLN A 113 -15.79 -31.03 7.73
C GLN A 113 -16.82 -30.36 8.66
N ASP A 114 -16.38 -29.70 9.73
CA ASP A 114 -17.27 -28.92 10.56
C ASP A 114 -17.91 -27.78 9.73
N ALA A 115 -19.22 -27.59 9.89
CA ALA A 115 -19.98 -26.66 9.05
C ALA A 115 -19.42 -25.24 9.08
N LEU A 116 -19.00 -24.74 10.25
CA LEU A 116 -18.43 -23.40 10.38
C LEU A 116 -17.04 -23.32 9.74
N VAL A 117 -16.22 -24.37 9.89
CA VAL A 117 -14.90 -24.43 9.26
C VAL A 117 -15.02 -24.42 7.74
N VAL A 118 -15.97 -25.17 7.18
CA VAL A 118 -16.27 -25.20 5.74
C VAL A 118 -16.76 -23.82 5.27
N GLU A 119 -17.68 -23.19 6.02
CA GLU A 119 -18.16 -21.84 5.72
C GLU A 119 -17.02 -20.82 5.68
N PHE A 120 -16.15 -20.79 6.70
CA PHE A 120 -14.99 -19.89 6.73
C PHE A 120 -14.02 -20.16 5.58
N ARG A 121 -13.78 -21.43 5.23
CA ARG A 121 -12.96 -21.78 4.06
C ARG A 121 -13.54 -21.20 2.79
N GLU A 122 -14.84 -21.35 2.58
CA GLU A 122 -15.52 -20.84 1.38
C GLU A 122 -15.51 -19.30 1.32
N VAL A 123 -15.78 -18.62 2.44
CA VAL A 123 -15.72 -17.15 2.52
C VAL A 123 -14.31 -16.64 2.18
N ILE A 124 -13.26 -17.26 2.72
CA ILE A 124 -11.88 -16.89 2.41
C ILE A 124 -11.56 -17.17 0.94
N ARG A 125 -11.96 -18.34 0.41
CA ARG A 125 -11.76 -18.71 -1.00
C ARG A 125 -12.40 -17.70 -1.96
N GLN A 126 -13.68 -17.37 -1.76
CA GLN A 126 -14.39 -16.39 -2.59
C GLN A 126 -13.74 -15.01 -2.59
N ARG A 127 -13.10 -14.63 -1.47
CA ARG A 127 -12.35 -13.37 -1.39
C ARG A 127 -11.05 -13.45 -2.16
N GLU A 128 -10.31 -14.55 -2.01
CA GLU A 128 -9.04 -14.77 -2.72
C GLU A 128 -9.26 -14.80 -4.24
N ASP A 129 -10.39 -15.32 -4.70
CA ASP A 129 -10.76 -15.33 -6.13
C ASP A 129 -10.96 -13.93 -6.70
N LYS A 130 -11.26 -12.94 -5.87
CA LYS A 130 -11.43 -11.53 -6.28
C LYS A 130 -10.14 -10.72 -6.22
N LEU A 131 -9.04 -11.32 -5.77
CA LEU A 131 -7.72 -10.67 -5.68
C LEU A 131 -6.87 -11.06 -6.90
N PRO A 132 -6.00 -10.15 -7.39
CA PRO A 132 -5.06 -10.50 -8.46
C PRO A 132 -4.12 -11.62 -8.01
N LYS A 133 -3.81 -12.55 -8.91
CA LYS A 133 -2.93 -13.69 -8.64
C LYS A 133 -1.46 -13.42 -8.97
N GLN A 134 -1.20 -12.40 -9.79
CA GLN A 134 0.14 -11.99 -10.19
C GLN A 134 0.16 -10.48 -10.49
N ALA A 135 1.34 -9.89 -10.41
CA ALA A 135 1.58 -8.52 -10.85
C ALA A 135 1.94 -8.51 -12.34
N ASN A 136 1.33 -7.62 -13.13
CA ASN A 136 1.65 -7.45 -14.55
C ASN A 136 2.08 -6.01 -14.84
N LEU A 137 3.24 -5.62 -14.29
CA LEU A 137 3.79 -4.27 -14.43
C LEU A 137 4.41 -4.00 -15.81
N HIS A 138 4.89 -5.05 -16.49
CA HIS A 138 5.55 -4.97 -17.79
C HIS A 138 4.62 -5.33 -18.94
N ARG A 139 3.45 -4.68 -19.02
CA ARG A 139 2.58 -4.84 -20.20
C ARG A 139 3.35 -4.38 -21.43
N ASN A 140 3.36 -5.19 -22.49
CA ASN A 140 3.97 -4.83 -23.77
C ASN A 140 3.19 -3.69 -24.41
N ILE A 141 3.49 -2.45 -24.02
CA ILE A 141 2.99 -1.25 -24.69
C ILE A 141 4.13 -0.70 -25.54
N THR A 142 3.90 -0.61 -26.83
CA THR A 142 4.83 -0.02 -27.79
C THR A 142 5.17 1.41 -27.33
N THR A 143 6.43 1.62 -26.96
CA THR A 143 6.92 2.83 -26.26
C THR A 143 6.73 4.16 -27.00
N LYS A 144 6.37 4.13 -28.29
CA LYS A 144 6.18 5.32 -29.12
C LYS A 144 4.79 5.98 -29.02
N ASP A 145 3.75 5.29 -28.53
CA ASP A 145 2.36 5.79 -28.58
C ASP A 145 1.64 5.83 -27.20
N THR A 146 2.38 5.90 -26.10
CA THR A 146 1.75 5.98 -24.77
C THR A 146 0.99 7.29 -24.59
N LEU A 147 -0.11 7.26 -23.81
CA LEU A 147 -0.87 8.46 -23.44
C LEU A 147 0.03 9.55 -22.85
N ALA A 148 1.02 9.17 -22.03
CA ALA A 148 1.96 10.12 -21.45
C ALA A 148 2.87 10.80 -22.48
N ASN A 149 3.29 10.10 -23.54
CA ASN A 149 4.12 10.70 -24.58
C ASN A 149 3.31 11.64 -25.48
N ARG A 150 2.05 11.29 -25.79
CA ARG A 150 1.12 12.21 -26.46
C ARG A 150 0.87 13.47 -25.63
N TYR A 151 0.56 13.31 -24.36
CA TYR A 151 0.37 14.41 -23.42
C TYR A 151 1.57 15.36 -23.36
N LYS A 152 2.79 14.81 -23.21
CA LYS A 152 4.04 15.60 -23.23
C LYS A 152 4.26 16.34 -24.55
N SER A 153 3.94 15.69 -25.68
CA SER A 153 4.09 16.29 -27.01
C SER A 153 3.10 17.43 -27.26
N LEU A 154 1.91 17.36 -26.66
CA LEU A 154 0.91 18.45 -26.72
C LEU A 154 1.30 19.61 -25.82
N ILE A 155 1.80 19.34 -24.60
CA ILE A 155 2.31 20.38 -23.70
C ILE A 155 3.44 21.18 -24.37
N ALA A 156 4.32 20.51 -25.12
CA ALA A 156 5.42 21.17 -25.82
C ALA A 156 4.98 22.11 -26.97
N GLN A 157 3.71 22.06 -27.39
CA GLN A 157 3.13 22.97 -28.40
C GLN A 157 2.56 24.24 -27.77
N LEU A 158 2.38 24.28 -26.45
CA LEU A 158 1.85 25.43 -25.74
C LEU A 158 2.94 26.51 -25.57
N PRO A 159 2.55 27.79 -25.39
CA PRO A 159 3.50 28.86 -25.10
C PRO A 159 4.40 28.52 -23.91
N GLU A 160 5.68 28.89 -23.98
CA GLU A 160 6.62 28.66 -22.88
C GLU A 160 6.16 29.39 -21.61
N PHE A 161 6.24 28.72 -20.47
CA PHE A 161 5.92 29.32 -19.17
C PHE A 161 6.93 30.42 -18.80
N ASP A 162 6.43 31.63 -18.59
CA ASP A 162 7.23 32.85 -18.37
C ASP A 162 7.00 33.48 -16.99
N PHE A 163 6.39 32.74 -16.06
CA PHE A 163 5.96 33.26 -14.75
C PHE A 163 5.01 34.46 -14.84
N TYR A 164 4.30 34.62 -15.97
CA TYR A 164 3.39 35.74 -16.27
C TYR A 164 4.08 37.10 -16.26
N THR A 165 5.38 37.13 -16.60
CA THR A 165 6.19 38.36 -16.58
C THR A 165 6.17 39.12 -17.91
N SER A 166 5.78 38.48 -19.01
CA SER A 166 5.87 39.06 -20.37
C SER A 166 4.53 39.20 -21.09
N GLY A 167 3.40 39.09 -20.38
CA GLY A 167 2.07 39.21 -21.00
C GLY A 167 1.70 38.03 -21.92
N ASN A 168 2.42 36.90 -21.78
CA ASN A 168 2.14 35.67 -22.50
C ASN A 168 0.83 35.00 -22.03
N ASP A 169 0.21 35.51 -20.97
CA ASP A 169 -1.13 35.11 -20.54
C ASP A 169 -2.17 35.27 -21.66
N THR A 170 -1.98 36.27 -22.53
CA THR A 170 -2.80 36.50 -23.73
C THR A 170 -2.52 35.54 -24.90
N LEU A 171 -1.40 34.82 -24.88
CA LEU A 171 -1.01 33.86 -25.94
C LEU A 171 -1.59 32.47 -25.71
N PHE A 172 -2.01 32.17 -24.48
CA PHE A 172 -2.73 30.95 -24.18
C PHE A 172 -4.20 31.12 -24.55
N SER A 173 -4.75 30.10 -25.20
CA SER A 173 -6.16 30.03 -25.53
C SER A 173 -6.64 28.62 -25.23
N GLU A 174 -7.67 28.50 -24.38
CA GLU A 174 -8.33 27.21 -24.09
C GLU A 174 -8.92 26.58 -25.35
N ASP A 175 -9.28 27.40 -26.34
CA ASP A 175 -9.79 26.96 -27.64
C ASP A 175 -8.71 26.41 -28.58
N ALA A 176 -7.42 26.53 -28.23
CA ALA A 176 -6.34 25.99 -29.04
C ALA A 176 -6.49 24.46 -29.20
N PRO A 177 -6.25 23.90 -30.41
CA PRO A 177 -6.40 22.45 -30.64
C PRO A 177 -5.56 21.57 -29.70
N ALA A 178 -4.41 22.05 -29.23
CA ALA A 178 -3.57 21.34 -28.27
C ALA A 178 -4.21 21.28 -26.87
N CYS A 179 -4.88 22.36 -26.43
CA CYS A 179 -5.57 22.41 -25.14
C CYS A 179 -6.73 21.41 -25.09
N ARG A 180 -7.59 21.40 -26.12
CA ARG A 180 -8.69 20.43 -26.22
C ARG A 180 -8.21 18.97 -26.21
N GLN A 181 -7.14 18.67 -26.94
CA GLN A 181 -6.56 17.32 -26.94
C GLN A 181 -5.94 16.94 -25.58
N ILE A 182 -5.37 17.90 -24.86
CA ILE A 182 -4.88 17.70 -23.49
C ILE A 182 -6.05 17.37 -22.56
N GLU A 183 -7.14 18.13 -22.64
CA GLU A 183 -8.36 17.90 -21.85
C GLU A 183 -9.00 16.56 -22.16
N ASP A 184 -9.05 16.14 -23.43
CA ASP A 184 -9.54 14.82 -23.84
C ASP A 184 -8.72 13.70 -23.19
N ILE A 185 -7.38 13.83 -23.18
CA ILE A 185 -6.50 12.87 -22.53
C ILE A 185 -6.73 12.84 -21.02
N ILE A 186 -6.81 14.01 -20.37
CA ILE A 186 -7.05 14.11 -18.92
C ILE A 186 -8.41 13.48 -18.59
N SER A 187 -9.47 13.84 -19.30
CA SER A 187 -10.83 13.33 -19.12
C SER A 187 -10.91 11.82 -19.30
N HIS A 188 -10.23 11.28 -20.31
CA HIS A 188 -10.13 9.85 -20.53
C HIS A 188 -9.48 9.15 -19.32
N ILE A 189 -8.35 9.67 -18.84
CA ILE A 189 -7.64 9.08 -17.69
C ILE A 189 -8.47 9.19 -16.41
N GLU A 190 -9.12 10.33 -16.15
CA GLU A 190 -9.99 10.52 -15.00
C GLU A 190 -11.17 9.55 -15.00
N ASN A 191 -11.73 9.28 -16.18
CA ASN A 191 -12.78 8.28 -16.35
C ASN A 191 -12.30 6.86 -16.03
N GLU A 192 -11.10 6.47 -16.48
CA GLU A 192 -10.49 5.18 -16.13
C GLU A 192 -10.19 5.08 -14.62
N LEU A 193 -9.64 6.13 -14.01
CA LEU A 193 -9.43 6.20 -12.56
C LEU A 193 -10.74 6.04 -11.79
N ARG A 194 -11.82 6.68 -12.26
CA ARG A 194 -13.15 6.56 -11.66
C ARG A 194 -13.67 5.12 -11.75
N LYS A 195 -13.52 4.44 -12.89
CA LYS A 195 -13.88 3.03 -13.04
C LYS A 195 -13.08 2.14 -12.08
N ALA A 196 -11.76 2.34 -11.99
CA ALA A 196 -10.92 1.59 -11.06
C ALA A 196 -11.35 1.77 -9.59
N LYS A 197 -11.66 3.02 -9.19
CA LYS A 197 -12.18 3.34 -7.85
C LYS A 197 -13.52 2.66 -7.56
N VAL A 198 -14.43 2.61 -8.55
CA VAL A 198 -15.71 1.91 -8.42
C VAL A 198 -15.50 0.41 -8.27
N ALA A 199 -14.65 -0.19 -9.09
CA ALA A 199 -14.31 -1.61 -8.99
C ALA A 199 -13.70 -1.95 -7.61
N GLU A 200 -12.78 -1.12 -7.12
CA GLU A 200 -12.17 -1.32 -5.81
C GLU A 200 -13.18 -1.22 -4.65
N LYS A 201 -14.10 -0.24 -4.70
CA LYS A 201 -15.21 -0.11 -3.73
C LYS A 201 -16.13 -1.34 -3.74
N SER A 202 -16.36 -1.91 -4.92
CA SER A 202 -17.13 -3.14 -5.10
C SER A 202 -16.36 -4.42 -4.76
N LYS A 203 -15.13 -4.31 -4.25
CA LYS A 203 -14.20 -5.42 -3.96
C LYS A 203 -13.86 -6.28 -5.18
N ASP A 204 -14.01 -5.71 -6.39
CA ASP A 204 -13.51 -6.29 -7.64
C ASP A 204 -12.08 -5.80 -7.87
N TYR A 205 -11.14 -6.41 -7.14
CA TYR A 205 -9.74 -6.00 -7.20
C TYR A 205 -9.05 -6.42 -8.48
N ILE A 206 -9.56 -7.41 -9.20
CA ILE A 206 -9.02 -7.82 -10.51
C ILE A 206 -9.23 -6.68 -11.52
N THR A 207 -10.46 -6.18 -11.65
CA THR A 207 -10.75 -5.08 -12.58
C THR A 207 -9.99 -3.81 -12.19
N ALA A 208 -9.95 -3.46 -10.90
CA ALA A 208 -9.18 -2.31 -10.42
C ALA A 208 -7.68 -2.44 -10.74
N THR A 209 -7.09 -3.61 -10.49
CA THR A 209 -5.68 -3.92 -10.79
C THR A 209 -5.39 -3.73 -12.27
N ASN A 210 -6.26 -4.27 -13.14
CA ASN A 210 -6.05 -4.21 -14.58
C ASN A 210 -5.98 -2.77 -15.10
N ILE A 211 -6.87 -1.91 -14.61
CA ILE A 211 -6.91 -0.50 -15.01
C ILE A 211 -5.69 0.25 -14.46
N TYR A 212 -5.31 0.05 -13.19
CA TYR A 212 -4.13 0.72 -12.62
C TYR A 212 -2.83 0.29 -13.31
N GLU A 213 -2.64 -1.00 -13.59
CA GLU A 213 -1.50 -1.50 -14.36
C GLU A 213 -1.45 -0.91 -15.76
N GLU A 214 -2.60 -0.78 -16.43
CA GLU A 214 -2.69 -0.16 -17.76
C GLU A 214 -2.32 1.32 -17.75
N LEU A 215 -2.78 2.08 -16.75
CA LEU A 215 -2.41 3.48 -16.58
C LEU A 215 -0.90 3.64 -16.33
N ILE A 216 -0.33 2.81 -15.45
CA ILE A 216 1.11 2.83 -15.15
C ILE A 216 1.93 2.47 -16.41
N ALA A 217 1.53 1.43 -17.14
CA ALA A 217 2.20 1.04 -18.37
C ALA A 217 2.10 2.12 -19.46
N ASN A 218 1.02 2.92 -19.47
CA ASN A 218 0.87 4.11 -20.32
C ASN A 218 1.65 5.33 -19.82
N GLY A 219 2.46 5.20 -18.77
CA GLY A 219 3.32 6.24 -18.23
C GLY A 219 2.58 7.29 -17.41
N TYR A 220 1.46 6.92 -16.77
CA TYR A 220 0.71 7.85 -15.94
C TYR A 220 1.60 8.50 -14.87
N TRP A 221 1.49 9.82 -14.77
CA TRP A 221 2.49 10.69 -14.14
C TRP A 221 2.09 11.20 -12.75
N LYS A 222 1.03 10.66 -12.14
CA LYS A 222 0.64 10.96 -10.77
C LYS A 222 0.74 9.71 -9.86
N PRO A 223 1.08 9.86 -8.57
CA PRO A 223 1.31 8.73 -7.66
C PRO A 223 0.09 7.83 -7.39
N GLU A 224 -1.13 8.32 -7.61
CA GLU A 224 -2.36 7.65 -7.17
C GLU A 224 -2.47 6.17 -7.61
N PRO A 225 -2.39 5.80 -8.91
CA PRO A 225 -2.43 4.40 -9.34
C PRO A 225 -1.37 3.52 -8.70
N TYR A 226 -0.15 4.03 -8.51
CA TYR A 226 0.94 3.29 -7.88
C TYR A 226 0.58 2.98 -6.42
N ASN A 227 0.11 3.98 -5.67
CA ASN A 227 -0.34 3.80 -4.29
C ASN A 227 -1.51 2.82 -4.16
N ARG A 228 -2.49 2.90 -5.07
CA ARG A 228 -3.63 1.97 -5.06
C ARG A 228 -3.21 0.55 -5.42
N LEU A 229 -2.31 0.39 -6.38
CA LEU A 229 -1.81 -0.92 -6.79
C LEU A 229 -0.93 -1.56 -5.71
N LEU A 230 -0.09 -0.78 -5.02
CA LEU A 230 0.66 -1.24 -3.84
C LEU A 230 -0.29 -1.79 -2.76
N TYR A 231 -1.40 -1.09 -2.49
CA TYR A 231 -2.41 -1.57 -1.55
C TYR A 231 -3.03 -2.90 -1.99
N ILE A 232 -3.42 -3.03 -3.27
CA ILE A 232 -4.05 -4.24 -3.77
C ILE A 232 -3.07 -5.42 -3.78
N TYR A 233 -1.82 -5.21 -4.20
CA TYR A 233 -0.78 -6.24 -4.21
C TYR A 233 -0.43 -6.72 -2.80
N ASP A 234 -0.30 -5.81 -1.83
CA ASP A 234 -0.11 -6.19 -0.42
C ASP A 234 -1.29 -7.04 0.08
N LYS A 235 -2.52 -6.60 -0.22
CA LYS A 235 -3.74 -7.32 0.14
C LYS A 235 -3.82 -8.72 -0.49
N ALA A 236 -3.26 -8.88 -1.68
CA ALA A 236 -3.16 -10.15 -2.40
C ALA A 236 -1.96 -11.01 -1.99
N GLY A 237 -1.07 -10.51 -1.12
CA GLY A 237 0.16 -11.20 -0.73
C GLY A 237 1.22 -11.27 -1.83
N LEU A 238 1.16 -10.39 -2.82
CA LEU A 238 2.09 -10.34 -3.95
C LEU A 238 3.39 -9.60 -3.60
N THR A 239 4.16 -10.13 -2.65
CA THR A 239 5.34 -9.45 -2.09
C THR A 239 6.39 -9.07 -3.13
N ASN A 240 6.66 -9.92 -4.12
CA ASN A 240 7.59 -9.59 -5.21
C ASN A 240 7.02 -8.48 -6.09
N GLY A 241 5.73 -8.54 -6.43
CA GLY A 241 5.04 -7.48 -7.19
C GLY A 241 5.07 -6.13 -6.48
N VAL A 242 4.94 -6.11 -5.15
CA VAL A 242 5.11 -4.90 -4.33
C VAL A 242 6.53 -4.34 -4.48
N LYS A 243 7.56 -5.20 -4.35
CA LYS A 243 8.97 -4.77 -4.49
C LYS A 243 9.26 -4.20 -5.89
N GLU A 244 8.83 -4.91 -6.93
CA GLU A 244 8.99 -4.48 -8.32
C GLU A 244 8.30 -3.15 -8.58
N LEU A 245 7.06 -2.99 -8.10
CA LEU A 245 6.30 -1.74 -8.25
C LEU A 245 6.97 -0.58 -7.51
N LEU A 246 7.50 -0.79 -6.30
CA LEU A 246 8.22 0.25 -5.55
C LEU A 246 9.47 0.71 -6.30
N VAL A 247 10.28 -0.23 -6.80
CA VAL A 247 11.50 0.09 -7.58
C VAL A 247 11.14 0.90 -8.84
N LEU A 248 10.10 0.45 -9.56
CA LEU A 248 9.60 1.13 -10.76
C LEU A 248 9.11 2.55 -10.42
N ALA A 249 8.26 2.70 -9.41
CA ALA A 249 7.70 3.98 -9.00
C ALA A 249 8.79 4.97 -8.57
N ILE A 250 9.71 4.55 -7.68
CA ILE A 250 10.81 5.40 -7.20
C ILE A 250 11.63 5.90 -8.39
N SER A 251 12.10 5.00 -9.26
CA SER A 251 12.92 5.38 -10.41
C SER A 251 12.18 6.33 -11.37
N PHE A 252 10.91 6.05 -11.67
CA PHE A 252 10.11 6.87 -12.55
C PHE A 252 9.91 8.29 -12.00
N PHE A 253 9.44 8.41 -10.75
CA PHE A 253 9.09 9.70 -10.15
C PHE A 253 10.32 10.52 -9.77
N GLU A 254 11.45 9.91 -9.37
CA GLU A 254 12.70 10.65 -9.17
C GLU A 254 13.21 11.28 -10.46
N ASN A 255 13.18 10.51 -11.55
CA ASN A 255 13.58 11.02 -12.86
C ASN A 255 12.65 12.15 -13.32
N GLN A 256 11.34 12.00 -13.12
CA GLN A 256 10.37 13.04 -13.44
C GLN A 256 10.59 14.31 -12.59
N GLN A 257 10.72 14.18 -11.27
CA GLN A 257 10.97 15.29 -10.34
C GLN A 257 12.25 16.04 -10.73
N LYS A 258 13.33 15.31 -11.04
CA LYS A 258 14.60 15.90 -11.48
C LYS A 258 14.45 16.72 -12.75
N LYS A 259 13.78 16.17 -13.77
CA LYS A 259 13.54 16.87 -15.06
C LYS A 259 12.67 18.11 -14.88
N GLN A 260 11.58 17.99 -14.13
CA GLN A 260 10.69 19.11 -13.82
C GLN A 260 11.42 20.22 -13.05
N LYS A 261 12.23 19.86 -12.05
CA LYS A 261 13.04 20.81 -11.28
C LYS A 261 14.06 21.54 -12.17
N GLN A 262 14.75 20.81 -13.04
CA GLN A 262 15.72 21.41 -13.97
C GLN A 262 15.05 22.40 -14.93
N GLU A 263 13.91 22.02 -15.51
CA GLU A 263 13.18 22.90 -16.43
C GLU A 263 12.62 24.13 -15.73
N LEU A 264 12.01 23.97 -14.55
CA LEU A 264 11.52 25.09 -13.75
C LEU A 264 12.63 26.09 -13.43
N LEU A 265 13.81 25.62 -13.03
CA LEU A 265 14.95 26.49 -12.73
C LEU A 265 15.50 27.17 -13.99
N ARG A 266 15.57 26.46 -15.13
CA ARG A 266 15.99 27.03 -16.42
C ARG A 266 15.07 28.18 -16.83
N LEU A 267 13.76 27.98 -16.74
CA LEU A 267 12.76 29.02 -17.02
C LEU A 267 12.90 30.17 -16.03
N ALA A 268 13.05 29.87 -14.74
CA ALA A 268 13.18 30.87 -13.69
C ALA A 268 14.41 31.77 -13.90
N ASP A 269 15.53 31.20 -14.35
CA ASP A 269 16.72 31.98 -14.69
C ASP A 269 16.48 32.89 -15.90
N LYS A 270 15.86 32.37 -16.96
CA LYS A 270 15.51 33.12 -18.17
C LYS A 270 14.63 34.34 -17.86
N TYR A 271 13.62 34.16 -17.00
CA TYR A 271 12.64 35.19 -16.65
C TYR A 271 12.92 35.87 -15.29
N LYS A 272 14.15 35.79 -14.78
CA LYS A 272 14.60 36.45 -13.53
C LYS A 272 13.72 36.15 -12.30
N SER A 273 13.11 34.96 -12.26
CA SER A 273 12.20 34.47 -11.23
C SER A 273 12.82 33.36 -10.36
N ARG A 274 14.15 33.25 -10.30
CA ARG A 274 14.86 32.17 -9.59
C ARG A 274 14.46 32.02 -8.12
N ALA A 275 14.40 33.13 -7.38
CA ALA A 275 14.03 33.14 -5.97
C ALA A 275 12.63 32.56 -5.72
N TYR A 276 11.68 32.82 -6.63
CA TYR A 276 10.33 32.25 -6.57
C TYR A 276 10.37 30.72 -6.76
N ALA A 277 11.07 30.23 -7.78
CA ALA A 277 11.17 28.81 -8.07
C ALA A 277 11.84 28.04 -6.92
N GLU A 278 12.95 28.56 -6.39
CA GLU A 278 13.64 27.96 -5.24
C GLU A 278 12.77 27.94 -3.98
N ALA A 279 12.02 29.01 -3.70
CA ALA A 279 11.09 29.04 -2.59
C ALA A 279 9.99 27.97 -2.73
N LYS A 280 9.42 27.79 -3.93
CA LYS A 280 8.41 26.75 -4.18
C LYS A 280 8.97 25.34 -4.01
N ILE A 281 10.17 25.07 -4.54
CA ILE A 281 10.85 23.79 -4.40
C ILE A 281 11.12 23.48 -2.93
N ASN A 282 11.71 24.43 -2.19
CA ASN A 282 12.09 24.25 -0.78
C ASN A 282 10.86 24.08 0.13
N GLN A 283 9.73 24.71 -0.22
CA GLN A 283 8.46 24.55 0.48
C GLN A 283 7.70 23.28 0.07
N GLY A 284 8.22 22.48 -0.87
CA GLY A 284 7.52 21.32 -1.39
C GLY A 284 6.19 21.67 -2.07
N LYS A 285 6.13 22.81 -2.76
CA LYS A 285 4.90 23.28 -3.45
C LYS A 285 4.93 22.98 -4.94
N THR A 286 3.77 22.58 -5.46
CA THR A 286 3.52 22.45 -6.89
C THR A 286 3.61 23.81 -7.58
N VAL A 287 4.16 23.81 -8.80
CA VAL A 287 4.08 24.94 -9.74
C VAL A 287 3.30 24.46 -10.96
N ALA A 288 2.25 25.18 -11.31
CA ALA A 288 1.37 24.84 -12.42
C ALA A 288 1.47 25.86 -13.55
N TYR A 289 1.16 25.40 -14.75
CA TYR A 289 1.01 26.19 -15.96
C TYR A 289 -0.41 26.74 -16.04
N PHE A 290 -0.54 28.05 -16.22
CA PHE A 290 -1.82 28.77 -16.19
C PHE A 290 -2.62 28.42 -14.94
N ASP A 291 -3.94 28.63 -14.91
CA ASP A 291 -4.84 28.38 -13.76
C ASP A 291 -4.96 26.89 -13.36
N GLY A 292 -3.85 26.14 -13.37
CA GLY A 292 -3.79 24.72 -12.99
C GLY A 292 -3.88 23.76 -14.18
N PHE A 293 -3.70 24.24 -15.42
CA PHE A 293 -3.92 23.44 -16.63
C PHE A 293 -3.04 22.18 -16.69
N PHE A 294 -1.78 22.29 -16.27
CA PHE A 294 -0.93 21.14 -15.94
C PHE A 294 0.17 21.50 -14.95
N GLU A 295 0.76 20.51 -14.30
CA GLU A 295 1.84 20.72 -13.35
C GLU A 295 3.22 20.79 -14.04
N ILE A 296 3.90 21.94 -13.92
CA ILE A 296 5.28 22.14 -14.37
C ILE A 296 6.25 21.44 -13.42
N TYR A 297 5.99 21.54 -12.12
CA TYR A 297 6.76 20.89 -11.07
C TYR A 297 5.86 20.33 -9.98
N MET A 298 6.10 19.08 -9.60
CA MET A 298 5.49 18.44 -8.44
C MET A 298 6.57 17.91 -7.48
N PRO A 299 6.34 18.02 -6.16
CA PRO A 299 7.31 17.60 -5.14
C PRO A 299 7.37 16.07 -4.93
N PHE A 300 6.30 15.33 -5.23
CA PHE A 300 6.22 13.87 -5.05
C PHE A 300 6.72 13.34 -3.68
N PRO A 301 6.12 13.75 -2.54
CA PRO A 301 6.52 13.27 -1.22
C PRO A 301 6.38 11.74 -1.05
N ASP A 302 5.57 11.09 -1.88
CA ASP A 302 5.41 9.64 -1.92
C ASP A 302 6.73 8.89 -2.16
N ILE A 303 7.72 9.49 -2.84
CA ILE A 303 9.03 8.86 -3.10
C ILE A 303 9.71 8.44 -1.79
N ASP A 304 9.73 9.32 -0.78
CA ASP A 304 10.38 9.05 0.50
C ASP A 304 9.59 8.00 1.32
N VAL A 305 8.27 7.96 1.15
CA VAL A 305 7.42 6.90 1.71
C VAL A 305 7.77 5.56 1.07
N TRP A 306 7.82 5.49 -0.26
CA TRP A 306 8.12 4.27 -1.00
C TRP A 306 9.52 3.73 -0.70
N LYS A 307 10.54 4.61 -0.56
CA LYS A 307 11.90 4.21 -0.16
C LYS A 307 11.92 3.55 1.21
N ARG A 308 11.21 4.13 2.20
CA ARG A 308 11.11 3.55 3.55
C ARG A 308 10.42 2.19 3.52
N ILE A 309 9.32 2.07 2.77
CA ILE A 309 8.62 0.79 2.59
C ILE A 309 9.57 -0.25 1.97
N LEU A 310 10.28 0.11 0.89
CA LEU A 310 11.18 -0.80 0.20
C LEU A 310 12.33 -1.28 1.11
N ALA A 311 12.93 -0.38 1.90
CA ALA A 311 13.96 -0.71 2.88
C ALA A 311 13.42 -1.70 3.93
N ASP A 312 12.24 -1.43 4.50
CA ASP A 312 11.58 -2.32 5.46
C ASP A 312 11.23 -3.71 4.88
N THR A 313 11.07 -3.83 3.56
CA THR A 313 10.72 -5.11 2.90
C THR A 313 11.97 -5.92 2.48
N THR A 314 13.16 -5.34 2.62
CA THR A 314 14.45 -5.95 2.24
C THR A 314 15.36 -6.26 3.42
N ALA A 315 15.09 -5.66 4.59
CA ALA A 315 15.70 -5.99 5.88
C ALA A 315 15.15 -7.30 6.48
#